data_AF-A0A1E7J7I0-F1
#
_entry.id   AF-A0A1E7J7I0-F1
#
_cell.length_a   1.000
_cell.length_b   1.000
_cell.length_c   1.000
_cell.angle_alpha   90.00
_cell.angle_beta   90.00
_cell.angle_gamma   90.00
#
_symmetry.space_group_name_H-M   'P 1'
#
loop_
_entity.id
_entity.type
_entity.pdbx_description
1 polymer ?
#
loop_
_entity_poly.entity_id
_entity_poly.type
_entity_poly.pdbx_seq_one_letter_code
_entity_poly.pdbx_strand_id
1 'polypeptide(L)'
;MKAFVRMGKARYVVSLLVIVSVLFAFGLVWASSDAEHGDSSGKGKDLLLRVMNFGVLAGGLFYLLRKPAAKALESRRQGIRDQLDDLETQKQDAERRLAEYREKLSLLDQEVGKIMAEYIRQGEMVKARIIEEAKASAEKLQEQAKKSIEQEFFKAKKQLTAEMADQAVATAEKLIKKNIKHEDQIHIIDEYLTKVVVAQ
;
A
#
# COMPACT_ATOMS: atom_id res chain seq x y z
N MET A 1 14.95 8.43 -40.88
CA MET A 1 15.92 9.02 -41.83
C MET A 1 15.34 9.39 -43.22
N LYS A 2 14.36 8.66 -43.78
CA LYS A 2 13.81 8.93 -45.13
C LYS A 2 12.87 10.16 -45.24
N ALA A 3 12.28 10.66 -44.15
CA ALA A 3 11.36 11.81 -44.14
C ALA A 3 12.07 13.17 -44.21
N PHE A 4 13.23 13.29 -43.56
CA PHE A 4 14.04 14.52 -43.54
C PHE A 4 14.62 14.85 -44.92
N VAL A 5 15.05 13.83 -45.67
CA VAL A 5 15.55 13.98 -47.06
C VAL A 5 14.42 14.37 -48.03
N ARG A 6 13.18 13.94 -47.80
CA ARG A 6 12.04 14.20 -48.71
C ARG A 6 11.53 15.64 -48.60
N MET A 7 11.58 16.25 -47.42
CA MET A 7 11.31 17.68 -47.23
C MET A 7 12.38 18.56 -47.87
N GLY A 8 13.65 18.13 -47.83
CA GLY A 8 14.73 18.80 -48.56
C GLY A 8 14.46 18.85 -50.06
N LYS A 9 14.03 17.73 -50.66
CA LYS A 9 13.69 17.65 -52.09
C LYS A 9 12.50 18.55 -52.48
N ALA A 10 11.46 18.63 -51.65
CA ALA A 10 10.30 19.51 -51.93
C ALA A 10 10.66 21.00 -51.85
N ARG A 11 11.47 21.39 -50.86
CA ARG A 11 11.98 22.77 -50.74
C ARG A 11 12.96 23.12 -51.86
N TYR A 12 13.77 22.16 -52.30
CA TYR A 12 14.62 22.30 -53.48
C TYR A 12 13.81 22.46 -54.77
N VAL A 13 12.73 21.69 -54.96
CA VAL A 13 11.87 21.79 -56.15
C VAL A 13 11.14 23.13 -56.20
N VAL A 14 10.65 23.64 -55.07
CA VAL A 14 10.01 24.97 -55.00
C VAL A 14 11.04 26.10 -55.21
N SER A 15 12.21 26.00 -54.57
CA SER A 15 13.30 26.98 -54.76
C SER A 15 13.80 27.00 -56.22
N LEU A 16 13.95 25.82 -56.83
CA LEU A 16 14.35 25.67 -58.22
C LEU A 16 13.25 26.18 -59.17
N LEU A 17 11.97 26.06 -58.82
CA LEU A 17 10.86 26.68 -59.55
C LEU A 17 10.87 28.21 -59.47
N VAL A 18 11.17 28.79 -58.30
CA VAL A 18 11.34 30.24 -58.14
C VAL A 18 12.55 30.71 -58.94
N ILE A 19 13.66 29.98 -58.90
CA ILE A 19 14.87 30.29 -59.68
C ILE A 19 14.60 30.18 -61.19
N VAL A 20 13.92 29.14 -61.65
CA VAL A 20 13.52 29.00 -63.07
C VAL A 20 12.54 30.10 -63.47
N SER A 21 11.58 30.47 -62.61
CA SER A 21 10.66 31.58 -62.85
C SER A 21 11.37 32.94 -62.87
N VAL A 22 12.39 33.15 -62.02
CA VAL A 22 13.20 34.37 -61.96
C VAL A 22 14.15 34.45 -63.15
N LEU A 23 14.78 33.35 -63.56
CA LEU A 23 15.62 33.28 -64.76
C LEU A 23 14.79 33.48 -66.04
N PHE A 24 13.56 32.99 -66.07
CA PHE A 24 12.62 33.21 -67.18
C PHE A 24 12.13 34.67 -67.24
N ALA A 25 11.89 35.29 -66.10
CA ALA A 25 11.61 36.73 -66.02
C ALA A 25 12.84 37.59 -66.42
N PHE A 26 14.06 37.13 -66.10
CA PHE A 26 15.31 37.78 -66.52
C PHE A 26 15.51 37.66 -68.04
N GLY A 27 15.22 36.50 -68.64
CA GLY A 27 15.25 36.32 -70.10
C GLY A 27 14.27 37.25 -70.84
N LEU A 28 13.10 37.53 -70.25
CA LEU A 28 12.14 38.51 -70.78
C LEU A 28 12.63 39.96 -70.68
N VAL A 29 13.46 40.30 -69.67
CA VAL A 29 14.06 41.63 -69.51
C VAL A 29 15.18 41.85 -70.52
N TRP A 30 16.02 40.83 -70.79
CA TRP A 30 17.07 40.93 -71.81
C TRP A 30 16.53 40.85 -73.25
N ALA A 31 15.41 40.19 -73.47
CA ALA A 31 14.69 40.24 -74.75
C ALA A 31 13.96 41.59 -74.99
N SER A 32 13.87 42.45 -73.97
CA SER A 32 13.27 43.78 -74.09
C SER A 32 14.29 44.91 -74.32
N SER A 33 15.60 44.62 -74.33
CA SER A 33 16.65 45.62 -74.56
C SER A 33 17.23 45.68 -75.98
N ASP A 34 16.84 44.80 -76.90
CA ASP A 34 17.21 44.86 -78.32
C ASP A 34 15.97 44.74 -79.23
N ALA A 35 15.11 45.75 -79.19
CA ALA A 35 14.02 45.90 -80.16
C ALA A 35 13.71 47.38 -80.43
N GLU A 36 14.70 48.13 -80.94
CA GLU A 36 14.40 49.28 -81.79
C GLU A 36 14.29 48.82 -83.25
N HIS A 37 13.07 48.63 -83.75
CA HIS A 37 12.55 49.24 -84.99
C HIS A 37 11.10 48.78 -85.22
N GLY A 38 10.24 49.75 -85.57
CA GLY A 38 8.79 49.62 -85.48
C GLY A 38 8.14 48.62 -86.43
N ASP A 39 7.06 48.01 -85.93
CA ASP A 39 5.79 47.94 -86.64
C ASP A 39 4.65 47.75 -85.62
N SER A 40 3.55 48.47 -85.80
CA SER A 40 2.35 48.41 -84.96
C SER A 40 1.59 47.07 -85.05
N SER A 41 2.14 46.10 -85.80
CA SER A 41 1.59 44.76 -86.03
C SER A 41 2.11 43.66 -85.06
N GLY A 42 3.13 43.96 -84.23
CA GLY A 42 3.82 42.95 -83.39
C GLY A 42 3.30 42.74 -81.96
N LYS A 43 2.64 43.75 -81.35
CA LYS A 43 2.25 43.74 -79.93
C LYS A 43 1.31 42.59 -79.54
N GLY A 44 0.45 42.16 -80.47
CA GLY A 44 -0.45 41.02 -80.26
C GLY A 44 0.29 39.68 -80.20
N LYS A 45 1.35 39.51 -80.99
CA LYS A 45 2.15 38.28 -81.02
C LYS A 45 3.00 38.15 -79.76
N ASP A 46 3.58 39.25 -79.26
CA ASP A 46 4.32 39.25 -78.00
C ASP A 46 3.42 38.94 -76.79
N LEU A 47 2.21 39.50 -76.74
CA LEU A 47 1.23 39.16 -75.72
C LEU A 47 0.78 37.69 -75.83
N LEU A 48 0.58 37.17 -77.04
CA LEU A 48 0.21 35.77 -77.27
C LEU A 48 1.31 34.81 -76.79
N LEU A 49 2.58 35.10 -77.11
CA LEU A 49 3.74 34.33 -76.66
C LEU A 49 3.89 34.38 -75.13
N ARG A 50 3.63 35.53 -74.50
CA ARG A 50 3.66 35.68 -73.04
C ARG A 50 2.56 34.90 -72.34
N VAL A 51 1.34 34.94 -72.86
CA VAL A 51 0.19 34.18 -72.33
C VAL A 51 0.40 32.68 -72.53
N MET A 52 0.94 32.26 -73.68
CA MET A 52 1.29 30.86 -73.94
C MET A 52 2.35 30.35 -72.96
N ASN A 53 3.43 31.13 -72.74
CA ASN A 53 4.45 30.78 -71.75
C ASN A 53 3.90 30.71 -70.32
N PHE A 54 3.06 31.66 -69.92
CA PHE A 54 2.37 31.61 -68.63
C PHE A 54 1.47 30.38 -68.51
N GLY A 55 0.74 30.01 -69.58
CA GLY A 55 -0.11 28.83 -69.63
C GLY A 55 0.68 27.53 -69.47
N VAL A 56 1.83 27.40 -70.14
CA VAL A 56 2.72 26.23 -70.00
C VAL A 56 3.29 26.13 -68.58
N LEU A 57 3.75 27.24 -68.01
CA LEU A 57 4.25 27.27 -66.63
C LEU A 57 3.13 26.98 -65.61
N ALA A 58 1.95 27.58 -65.76
CA ALA A 58 0.81 27.34 -64.89
C ALA A 58 0.32 25.88 -64.98
N GLY A 59 0.29 25.30 -66.19
CA GLY A 59 -0.07 23.90 -66.40
C GLY A 59 0.95 22.94 -65.78
N GLY A 60 2.25 23.18 -65.99
CA GLY A 60 3.33 22.40 -65.38
C GLY A 60 3.32 22.50 -63.85
N LEU A 61 3.09 23.70 -63.32
CA LEU A 61 2.96 23.96 -61.88
C LEU A 61 1.73 23.24 -61.30
N PHE A 62 0.57 23.31 -61.95
CA PHE A 62 -0.64 22.63 -61.52
C PHE A 62 -0.47 21.10 -61.51
N TYR A 63 0.14 20.53 -62.56
CA TYR A 63 0.42 19.11 -62.64
C TYR A 63 1.38 18.65 -61.53
N LEU A 64 2.42 19.45 -61.22
CA LEU A 64 3.41 19.13 -60.20
C LEU A 64 2.88 19.33 -58.76
N LEU A 65 2.05 20.35 -58.50
CA LEU A 65 1.52 20.64 -57.15
C LEU A 65 0.31 19.80 -56.76
N ARG A 66 -0.48 19.29 -57.72
CA ARG A 66 -1.67 18.48 -57.42
C ARG A 66 -1.35 17.28 -56.53
N LYS A 67 -0.22 16.60 -56.76
CA LYS A 67 0.22 15.44 -55.96
C LYS A 67 0.66 15.79 -54.53
N PRO A 68 1.62 16.69 -54.29
CA PRO A 68 2.06 17.04 -52.93
C PRO A 68 0.97 17.76 -52.13
N ALA A 69 0.13 18.60 -52.75
CA ALA A 69 -0.96 19.28 -52.06
C ALA A 69 -2.04 18.30 -51.57
N ALA A 70 -2.48 17.38 -52.43
CA ALA A 70 -3.44 16.33 -52.04
C ALA A 70 -2.87 15.44 -50.93
N LYS A 71 -1.60 15.04 -51.04
CA LYS A 71 -0.94 14.21 -50.04
C LYS A 71 -0.78 14.90 -48.68
N ALA A 72 -0.52 16.22 -48.67
CA ALA A 72 -0.43 16.98 -47.43
C ALA A 72 -1.78 17.06 -46.70
N LEU A 73 -2.88 17.26 -47.43
CA LEU A 73 -4.23 17.27 -46.87
C LEU A 73 -4.65 15.87 -46.37
N GLU A 74 -4.35 14.82 -47.13
CA GLU A 74 -4.62 13.45 -46.75
C GLU A 74 -3.83 13.05 -45.49
N SER A 75 -2.55 13.41 -45.41
CA SER A 75 -1.72 13.17 -44.23
C SER A 75 -2.23 13.91 -42.99
N ARG A 76 -2.72 15.15 -43.13
CA ARG A 76 -3.36 15.88 -42.02
C ARG A 76 -4.65 15.20 -41.58
N ARG A 77 -5.48 14.79 -42.54
CA ARG A 77 -6.74 14.09 -42.25
C ARG A 77 -6.49 12.76 -41.53
N GLN A 78 -5.49 12.01 -41.97
CA GLN A 78 -5.11 10.76 -41.32
C GLN A 78 -4.58 11.02 -39.91
N GLY A 79 -3.68 12.00 -39.73
CA GLY A 79 -3.16 12.33 -38.40
C GLY A 79 -4.25 12.76 -37.41
N ILE A 80 -5.26 13.53 -37.86
CA ILE A 80 -6.40 13.89 -37.01
C ILE A 80 -7.25 12.66 -36.66
N ARG A 81 -7.49 11.75 -37.62
CA ARG A 81 -8.21 10.50 -37.35
C ARG A 81 -7.48 9.63 -36.35
N ASP A 82 -6.18 9.44 -36.53
CA ASP A 82 -5.34 8.64 -35.64
C ASP A 82 -5.33 9.24 -34.23
N GLN A 83 -5.25 10.57 -34.10
CA GLN A 83 -5.34 11.27 -32.81
C GLN A 83 -6.71 11.10 -32.15
N LEU A 84 -7.80 11.17 -32.92
CA LEU A 84 -9.14 10.97 -32.37
C LEU A 84 -9.36 9.51 -31.93
N ASP A 85 -8.85 8.55 -32.69
CA ASP A 85 -8.93 7.12 -32.35
C ASP A 85 -8.11 6.78 -31.10
N ASP A 86 -6.91 7.35 -30.98
CA ASP A 86 -6.06 7.24 -29.78
C ASP A 86 -6.75 7.87 -28.55
N LEU A 87 -7.34 9.06 -28.70
CA LEU A 87 -8.09 9.71 -27.61
C LEU A 87 -9.31 8.90 -27.18
N GLU A 88 -10.06 8.33 -28.12
CA GLU A 88 -11.22 7.49 -27.82
C GLU A 88 -10.79 6.20 -27.10
N THR A 89 -9.70 5.57 -27.57
CA THR A 89 -9.12 4.39 -26.91
C THR A 89 -8.66 4.70 -25.50
N GLN A 90 -7.93 5.80 -25.30
CA GLN A 90 -7.48 6.25 -23.98
C GLN A 90 -8.65 6.56 -23.05
N LYS A 91 -9.72 7.17 -23.56
CA LYS A 91 -10.93 7.44 -22.81
C LYS A 91 -11.61 6.14 -22.37
N GLN A 92 -11.78 5.18 -23.28
CA GLN A 92 -12.36 3.88 -22.95
C GLN A 92 -11.52 3.10 -21.93
N ASP A 93 -10.19 3.13 -22.05
CA ASP A 93 -9.29 2.50 -21.09
C ASP A 93 -9.34 3.20 -19.72
N ALA A 94 -9.44 4.53 -19.69
CA ALA A 94 -9.62 5.27 -18.45
C ALA A 94 -10.97 4.94 -17.78
N GLU A 95 -12.05 4.86 -18.55
CA GLU A 95 -13.38 4.47 -18.05
C GLU A 95 -13.38 3.03 -17.50
N ARG A 96 -12.74 2.09 -18.21
CA ARG A 96 -12.56 0.70 -17.73
C ARG A 96 -11.78 0.65 -16.42
N ARG A 97 -10.63 1.33 -16.36
CA ARG A 97 -9.82 1.41 -15.12
C ARG A 97 -10.60 2.02 -13.97
N LEU A 98 -11.37 3.08 -14.22
CA LEU A 98 -12.24 3.68 -13.20
C LEU A 98 -13.32 2.71 -12.71
N ALA A 99 -13.94 1.94 -13.62
CA ALA A 99 -14.90 0.92 -13.24
C ALA A 99 -14.26 -0.18 -12.38
N GLU A 100 -13.09 -0.70 -12.79
CA GLU A 100 -12.33 -1.69 -12.02
C GLU A 100 -11.93 -1.17 -10.62
N TYR A 101 -11.48 0.08 -10.52
CA TYR A 101 -11.13 0.67 -9.22
C TYR A 101 -12.35 0.87 -8.33
N ARG A 102 -13.49 1.28 -8.88
CA ARG A 102 -14.74 1.40 -8.13
C ARG A 102 -15.22 0.04 -7.61
N GLU A 103 -15.13 -1.01 -8.42
CA GLU A 103 -15.46 -2.37 -8.01
C GLU A 103 -14.50 -2.85 -6.90
N LYS A 104 -13.19 -2.66 -7.08
CA LYS A 104 -12.18 -2.99 -6.05
C LYS A 104 -12.41 -2.25 -4.74
N LEU A 105 -12.76 -0.96 -4.79
CA LEU A 105 -13.09 -0.18 -3.60
C LEU A 105 -14.35 -0.73 -2.91
N SER A 106 -15.40 -1.04 -3.67
CA SER A 106 -16.62 -1.64 -3.10
C SER A 106 -16.36 -3.00 -2.45
N LEU A 107 -15.50 -3.83 -3.06
CA LEU A 107 -15.09 -5.11 -2.48
C LEU A 107 -14.25 -4.91 -1.22
N LEU A 108 -13.36 -3.90 -1.22
CA LEU A 108 -12.54 -3.57 -0.07
C LEU A 108 -13.39 -3.13 1.12
N ASP A 109 -14.40 -2.28 0.91
CA ASP A 109 -15.31 -1.85 1.98
C ASP A 109 -16.05 -3.04 2.61
N GLN A 110 -16.50 -4.00 1.79
CA GLN A 110 -17.13 -5.22 2.28
C GLN A 110 -16.15 -6.09 3.07
N GLU A 111 -14.91 -6.22 2.59
CA GLU A 111 -13.87 -7.01 3.26
C GLU A 111 -13.46 -6.39 4.60
N VAL A 112 -13.31 -5.06 4.65
CA VAL A 112 -13.07 -4.31 5.89
C VAL A 112 -14.22 -4.53 6.87
N GLY A 113 -15.47 -4.50 6.42
CA GLY A 113 -16.63 -4.79 7.25
C GLY A 113 -16.59 -6.20 7.84
N LYS A 114 -16.24 -7.22 7.03
CA LYS A 114 -16.08 -8.60 7.51
C LYS A 114 -14.96 -8.74 8.51
N ILE A 115 -13.80 -8.15 8.22
CA ILE A 115 -12.62 -8.17 9.10
C ILE A 115 -12.97 -7.54 10.44
N MET A 116 -13.64 -6.38 10.44
CA MET A 116 -14.05 -5.71 11.67
C MET A 116 -15.03 -6.56 12.48
N ALA A 117 -16.02 -7.18 11.84
CA ALA A 117 -16.96 -8.07 12.52
C ALA A 117 -16.26 -9.29 13.14
N GLU A 118 -15.30 -9.88 12.44
CA GLU A 118 -14.50 -11.00 12.96
C GLU A 118 -13.63 -10.56 14.14
N TYR A 119 -12.98 -9.39 14.08
CA TYR A 119 -12.21 -8.86 15.21
C TYR A 119 -13.07 -8.59 16.44
N ILE A 120 -14.28 -8.05 16.27
CA ILE A 120 -15.23 -7.84 17.38
C ILE A 120 -15.58 -9.19 18.01
N ARG A 121 -15.97 -10.18 17.19
CA ARG A 121 -16.30 -11.52 17.66
C ARG A 121 -15.13 -12.19 18.37
N GLN A 122 -13.91 -12.10 17.83
CA GLN A 122 -12.70 -12.61 18.48
C GLN A 122 -12.42 -11.89 19.80
N GLY A 123 -12.58 -10.57 19.84
CA GLY A 123 -12.45 -9.77 21.05
C GLY A 123 -13.44 -10.20 22.14
N GLU A 124 -14.69 -10.45 21.78
CA GLU A 124 -15.71 -10.96 22.70
C GLU A 124 -15.38 -12.35 23.23
N MET A 125 -14.94 -13.28 22.36
CA MET A 125 -14.51 -14.61 22.79
C MET A 125 -13.31 -14.55 23.73
N VAL A 126 -12.31 -13.73 23.42
CA VAL A 126 -11.12 -13.54 24.28
C VAL A 126 -11.52 -12.92 25.62
N LYS A 127 -12.39 -11.90 25.62
CA LYS A 127 -12.93 -11.30 26.84
C LYS A 127 -13.64 -12.34 27.71
N ALA A 128 -14.51 -13.16 27.11
CA ALA A 128 -15.22 -14.21 27.83
C ALA A 128 -14.24 -15.22 28.45
N ARG A 129 -13.24 -15.68 27.67
CA ARG A 129 -12.20 -16.58 28.14
C ARG A 129 -11.38 -16.01 29.30
N ILE A 130 -10.96 -14.75 29.22
CA ILE A 130 -10.23 -14.08 30.30
C ILE A 130 -11.06 -14.02 31.58
N ILE A 131 -12.36 -13.70 31.46
CA ILE A 131 -13.26 -13.65 32.62
C ILE A 131 -13.42 -15.04 33.24
N GLU A 132 -13.58 -16.07 32.43
CA GLU A 132 -13.71 -17.46 32.89
C GLU A 132 -12.43 -17.93 33.58
N GLU A 133 -11.26 -17.68 32.99
CA GLU A 133 -9.96 -18.03 33.56
C GLU A 133 -9.68 -17.28 34.86
N ALA A 134 -10.07 -15.99 34.93
CA ALA A 134 -9.97 -15.20 36.15
C ALA A 134 -10.86 -15.75 37.28
N LYS A 135 -12.10 -16.16 36.96
CA LYS A 135 -13.00 -16.81 37.93
C LYS A 135 -12.44 -18.14 38.43
N ALA A 136 -12.00 -19.00 37.52
CA ALA A 136 -11.41 -20.29 37.87
C ALA A 136 -10.14 -20.12 38.73
N SER A 137 -9.33 -19.11 38.43
CA SER A 137 -8.13 -18.77 39.21
C SER A 137 -8.49 -18.24 40.59
N ALA A 138 -9.52 -17.39 40.70
CA ALA A 138 -10.02 -16.89 41.98
C ALA A 138 -10.57 -18.02 42.86
N GLU A 139 -11.33 -18.97 42.29
CA GLU A 139 -11.83 -20.14 43.01
C GLU A 139 -10.69 -21.02 43.52
N LYS A 140 -9.70 -21.32 42.67
CA LYS A 140 -8.49 -22.06 43.08
C LYS A 140 -7.74 -21.36 44.20
N LEU A 141 -7.58 -20.04 44.10
CA LEU A 141 -6.90 -19.25 45.13
C LEU A 141 -7.68 -19.30 46.46
N GLN A 142 -9.01 -19.23 46.41
CA GLN A 142 -9.84 -19.33 47.60
C GLN A 142 -9.76 -20.72 48.25
N GLU A 143 -9.75 -21.79 47.45
CA GLU A 143 -9.57 -23.15 47.95
C GLU A 143 -8.19 -23.34 48.60
N GLN A 144 -7.14 -22.87 47.93
CA GLN A 144 -5.78 -22.88 48.48
C GLN A 144 -5.69 -22.09 49.78
N ALA A 145 -6.27 -20.89 49.84
CA ALA A 145 -6.29 -20.08 51.05
C ALA A 145 -7.01 -20.78 52.21
N LYS A 146 -8.18 -21.41 51.96
CA LYS A 146 -8.89 -22.20 52.97
C LYS A 146 -8.03 -23.35 53.50
N LYS A 147 -7.39 -24.11 52.60
CA LYS A 147 -6.51 -25.21 52.97
C LYS A 147 -5.30 -24.73 53.78
N SER A 148 -4.69 -23.61 53.40
CA SER A 148 -3.60 -23.00 54.16
C SER A 148 -4.06 -22.55 55.55
N ILE A 149 -5.24 -21.93 55.66
CA ILE A 149 -5.82 -21.53 56.95
C ILE A 149 -6.03 -22.75 57.85
N GLU A 150 -6.59 -23.85 57.34
CA GLU A 150 -6.79 -25.08 58.11
C GLU A 150 -5.46 -25.66 58.60
N GLN A 151 -4.43 -25.67 57.74
CA GLN A 151 -3.10 -26.14 58.11
C GLN A 151 -2.46 -25.27 59.19
N GLU A 152 -2.54 -23.95 59.05
CA GLU A 152 -2.01 -23.01 60.05
C GLU A 152 -2.80 -23.10 61.38
N PHE A 153 -4.12 -23.29 61.32
CA PHE A 153 -4.94 -23.50 62.51
C PHE A 153 -4.55 -24.80 63.24
N PHE A 154 -4.31 -25.89 62.48
CA PHE A 154 -3.85 -27.14 63.07
C PHE A 154 -2.47 -26.99 63.72
N LYS A 155 -1.53 -26.30 63.06
CA LYS A 155 -0.21 -26.00 63.63
C LYS A 155 -0.32 -25.15 64.89
N ALA A 156 -1.09 -24.07 64.86
CA ALA A 156 -1.31 -23.20 66.01
C ALA A 156 -1.93 -23.96 67.20
N LYS A 157 -2.93 -24.81 66.94
CA LYS A 157 -3.52 -25.67 67.98
C LYS A 157 -2.51 -26.63 68.58
N LYS A 158 -1.68 -27.27 67.75
CA LYS A 158 -0.61 -28.17 68.22
C LYS A 158 0.41 -27.44 69.08
N GLN A 159 0.83 -26.25 68.66
CA GLN A 159 1.77 -25.42 69.41
C GLN A 159 1.18 -24.97 70.75
N LEU A 160 -0.07 -24.47 70.75
CA LEU A 160 -0.76 -24.10 71.99
C LEU A 160 -0.90 -25.26 72.97
N THR A 161 -1.21 -26.47 72.46
CA THR A 161 -1.31 -27.67 73.30
C THR A 161 0.03 -28.03 73.94
N ALA A 162 1.14 -27.90 73.18
CA ALA A 162 2.48 -28.13 73.71
C ALA A 162 2.85 -27.10 74.79
N GLU A 163 2.60 -25.81 74.54
CA GLU A 163 2.86 -24.74 75.51
C GLU A 163 2.02 -24.91 76.79
N MET A 164 0.75 -25.32 76.66
CA MET A 164 -0.09 -25.64 77.83
C MET A 164 0.43 -26.84 78.62
N ALA A 165 0.91 -27.88 77.94
CA ALA A 165 1.49 -29.05 78.60
C ALA A 165 2.76 -28.68 79.37
N ASP A 166 3.65 -27.90 78.75
CA ASP A 166 4.88 -27.41 79.40
C ASP A 166 4.56 -26.55 80.63
N GLN A 167 3.59 -25.65 80.53
CA GLN A 167 3.16 -24.81 81.64
C GLN A 167 2.47 -25.59 82.76
N ALA A 168 1.68 -26.62 82.42
CA ALA A 168 1.07 -27.53 83.38
C ALA A 168 2.14 -28.33 84.15
N VAL A 169 3.15 -28.87 83.46
CA VAL A 169 4.28 -29.57 84.08
C VAL A 169 5.05 -28.62 85.00
N ALA A 170 5.37 -27.40 84.55
CA ALA A 170 6.07 -26.41 85.37
C ALA A 170 5.27 -26.02 86.62
N THR A 171 3.94 -25.95 86.53
CA THR A 171 3.06 -25.65 87.67
C THR A 171 2.97 -26.83 88.64
N ALA A 172 2.84 -28.05 88.12
CA ALA A 172 2.85 -29.28 88.91
C ALA A 172 4.19 -29.45 89.65
N GLU A 173 5.32 -29.21 89.00
CA GLU A 173 6.65 -29.23 89.62
C GLU A 173 6.75 -28.23 90.78
N LYS A 174 6.25 -26.99 90.59
CA LYS A 174 6.19 -25.99 91.67
C LYS A 174 5.30 -26.42 92.83
N LEU A 175 4.14 -27.02 92.55
CA LEU A 175 3.21 -27.51 93.57
C LEU A 175 3.80 -28.67 94.36
N ILE A 176 4.45 -29.63 93.69
CA ILE A 176 5.13 -30.77 94.33
C ILE A 176 6.26 -30.27 95.22
N LYS A 177 7.14 -29.40 94.71
CA LYS A 177 8.24 -28.80 95.50
C LYS A 177 7.74 -28.08 96.76
N LYS A 178 6.55 -27.45 96.70
CA LYS A 178 5.98 -26.71 97.83
C LYS A 178 5.31 -27.61 98.88
N ASN A 179 4.75 -28.76 98.48
CA ASN A 179 3.90 -29.59 99.34
C ASN A 179 4.50 -30.95 99.72
N ILE A 180 5.70 -31.29 99.23
CA ILE A 180 6.35 -32.57 99.53
C ILE A 180 6.66 -32.73 101.02
N LYS A 181 6.23 -33.86 101.61
CA LYS A 181 6.52 -34.22 103.01
C LYS A 181 7.58 -35.31 103.08
N HIS A 182 8.12 -35.55 104.28
CA HIS A 182 9.18 -36.55 104.49
C HIS A 182 8.71 -37.98 104.17
N GLU A 183 7.45 -38.30 104.49
CA GLU A 183 6.83 -39.59 104.19
C GLU A 183 6.73 -39.86 102.67
N ASP A 184 6.42 -38.83 101.87
CA ASP A 184 6.35 -38.94 100.41
C ASP A 184 7.72 -39.24 99.80
N GLN A 185 8.80 -38.66 100.34
CA GLN A 185 10.17 -38.91 99.86
C GLN A 185 10.59 -40.37 100.07
N ILE A 186 10.26 -40.94 101.23
CA ILE A 186 10.57 -42.36 101.53
C ILE A 186 9.78 -43.27 100.59
N HIS A 187 8.49 -42.99 100.37
CA HIS A 187 7.64 -43.80 99.48
C HIS A 187 8.10 -43.74 98.01
N ILE A 188 8.58 -42.60 97.52
CA ILE A 188 9.13 -42.47 96.16
C ILE A 188 10.42 -43.28 96.00
N ILE A 189 11.29 -43.30 97.02
CA ILE A 189 12.54 -44.08 96.99
C ILE A 189 12.22 -45.59 96.95
N ASP A 190 11.27 -46.05 97.77
CA ASP A 190 10.86 -47.45 97.81
C ASP A 190 10.22 -47.90 96.48
N GLU A 191 9.38 -47.07 95.86
CA GLU A 191 8.80 -47.35 94.54
C GLU A 191 9.87 -47.37 93.43
N TYR A 192 10.88 -46.49 93.49
CA TYR A 192 11.99 -46.47 92.53
C TYR A 192 12.85 -47.74 92.65
N LEU A 193 13.19 -48.14 93.87
CA LEU A 193 13.93 -49.37 94.13
C LEU A 193 13.15 -50.60 93.64
N THR A 194 11.83 -50.62 93.85
CA THR A 194 10.97 -51.70 93.37
C THR A 194 10.89 -51.74 91.84
N LYS A 195 10.70 -50.61 91.16
CA LYS A 195 10.62 -50.58 89.68
C LYS A 195 11.93 -50.96 88.99
N VAL A 196 13.09 -50.60 89.55
CA VAL A 196 14.39 -50.98 88.98
C VAL A 196 14.68 -52.47 89.19
N VAL A 197 14.20 -53.06 90.29
CA VAL A 197 14.31 -54.50 90.56
C VAL A 197 13.34 -55.33 89.71
N VAL A 198 12.18 -54.78 89.30
CA VAL A 198 11.19 -55.47 88.44
C VAL A 198 11.48 -55.32 86.95
N ALA A 199 12.39 -54.43 86.55
CA ALA A 199 12.82 -54.21 85.16
C ALA A 199 14.15 -54.89 84.78
N GLN A 200 14.70 -55.72 85.68
CA GLN A 200 15.77 -56.71 85.40
C GLN A 200 15.19 -58.12 85.42
#